data_AF-A0A384ANR9-F1
#
_entry.id   AF-A0A384ANR9-F1
#
_cell.length_a   1.000
_cell.length_b   1.000
_cell.length_c   1.000
_cell.angle_alpha   90.00
_cell.angle_beta   90.00
_cell.angle_gamma   90.00
#
_symmetry.space_group_name_H-M   'P 1'
#
loop_
_entity.id
_entity.type
_entity.pdbx_description
1 polymer ?
#
loop_
_entity_poly.entity_id
_entity_poly.type
_entity_poly.pdbx_seq_one_letter_code
_entity_poly.pdbx_strand_id
1 'polypeptide(L)'
;MPFLGQDWRSPGWSWIKTEDGWKRCEPWTEGLEGETHRCGASHGTILNSEDEEIFNNEEHEYASKKRKKDHFRNDKNTQCFYREKWIYVHKESTRERHGYCTLGEAFNRLDFFSAVQDARRFTYVARLLQLIAKSQLTSLSGVAQKNYFNVLDKIVQKVLDDHQNPRLIKDLLQDLSSTLCILIRGVGKSVLVGNINIWVCRLETILNWQQQLQNLQMTEQVDSGLTLSDLPVHMLSNILYRFSDGWDIVTLGQVTPTLSALSEDRRLWKKLCQYHFGEKQFCRHLILSEKGHIEWKLMYFALQKHYPTKEQYGDTLHFCRHCSILFWKDCRLALLLEDSGHPCTATDPDSCFTPVSPQHFIDLFKF
;
A
#
# COMPACT_ATOMS: atom_id res chain seq x y z
N MET A 1 12.56 34.19 7.54
CA MET A 1 13.02 32.86 7.99
C MET A 1 12.57 32.69 9.44
N PRO A 2 11.82 31.64 9.80
CA PRO A 2 11.47 31.37 11.20
C PRO A 2 12.73 30.94 11.97
N PHE A 3 12.93 31.49 13.17
CA PHE A 3 14.02 31.11 14.06
C PHE A 3 13.60 29.92 14.92
N LEU A 4 14.36 28.82 14.84
CA LEU A 4 14.27 27.72 15.80
C LEU A 4 15.20 28.02 16.97
N GLY A 5 14.69 27.93 18.20
CA GLY A 5 15.44 28.26 19.41
C GLY A 5 16.70 27.39 19.63
N GLN A 6 17.66 27.91 20.39
CA GLN A 6 18.97 27.27 20.64
C GLN A 6 18.94 25.96 21.47
N ASP A 7 17.77 25.48 21.88
CA ASP A 7 17.61 24.20 22.58
C ASP A 7 16.95 23.14 21.70
N TRP A 8 17.72 22.10 21.38
CA TRP A 8 17.30 20.97 20.55
C TRP A 8 16.37 19.97 21.27
N ARG A 9 16.09 20.16 22.57
CA ARG A 9 15.21 19.29 23.37
C ARG A 9 13.81 19.83 23.58
N SER A 10 13.56 21.09 23.26
CA SER A 10 12.24 21.71 23.32
C SER A 10 11.43 21.43 22.04
N PRO A 11 10.10 21.20 22.12
CA PRO A 11 9.28 21.07 20.93
C PRO A 11 9.32 22.39 20.15
N GLY A 12 9.81 22.36 18.91
CA GLY A 12 10.18 23.57 18.16
C GLY A 12 9.00 24.52 17.92
N TRP A 13 8.89 25.56 18.73
CA TRP A 13 7.92 26.63 18.57
C TRP A 13 8.34 27.56 17.42
N SER A 14 7.39 27.92 16.54
CA SER A 14 7.62 28.89 15.47
C SER A 14 7.43 30.33 15.98
N TRP A 15 8.34 31.21 15.56
CA TRP A 15 8.35 32.63 15.93
C TRP A 15 8.38 33.51 14.67
N ILE A 16 7.61 34.60 14.70
CA ILE A 16 7.56 35.63 13.66
C ILE A 16 8.06 36.96 14.26
N LYS A 17 8.81 37.72 13.45
CA LYS A 17 9.28 39.06 13.82
C LYS A 17 8.20 40.09 13.49
N THR A 18 7.81 40.86 14.49
CA THR A 18 6.91 42.01 14.40
C THR A 18 7.67 43.30 14.75
N GLU A 19 7.05 44.46 14.57
CA GLU A 19 7.68 45.77 14.81
C GLU A 19 8.11 45.94 16.28
N ASP A 20 7.33 45.41 17.23
CA ASP A 20 7.63 45.39 18.67
C ASP A 20 8.53 44.22 19.13
N GLY A 21 9.08 43.42 18.20
CA GLY A 21 9.93 42.26 18.51
C GLY A 21 9.36 40.92 18.07
N TRP A 22 9.81 39.81 18.67
CA TRP A 22 9.43 38.46 18.26
C TRP A 22 8.17 37.96 19.00
N LYS A 23 7.17 37.48 18.25
CA LYS A 23 5.95 36.85 18.79
C LYS A 23 5.85 35.38 18.36
N ARG A 24 5.28 34.55 19.24
CA ARG A 24 5.02 33.12 19.03
C ARG A 24 3.85 32.94 18.07
N CYS A 25 3.95 32.00 17.13
CA CYS A 25 2.80 31.55 16.34
C CYS A 25 1.89 30.67 17.20
N GLU A 26 0.61 31.03 17.32
CA GLU A 26 -0.40 30.12 17.86
C GLU A 26 -1.10 29.38 16.71
N PRO A 27 -1.41 28.08 16.86
CA PRO A 27 -2.13 27.34 15.82
C PRO A 27 -3.54 27.91 15.64
N TRP A 28 -3.92 28.26 14.42
CA TRP A 28 -5.30 28.64 14.11
C TRP A 28 -6.24 27.46 14.37
N THR A 29 -7.12 27.59 15.38
CA THR A 29 -8.34 26.79 15.47
C THR A 29 -9.36 27.35 14.50
N GLU A 30 -9.66 26.57 13.46
CA GLU A 30 -10.67 26.88 12.46
C GLU A 30 -12.07 26.71 13.09
N GLY A 31 -12.62 27.83 13.57
CA GLY A 31 -13.94 27.92 14.17
C GLY A 31 -15.03 28.02 13.10
N LEU A 32 -15.94 27.06 13.09
CA LEU A 32 -17.16 27.07 12.31
C LEU A 32 -18.07 28.23 12.76
N GLU A 33 -18.50 29.10 11.85
CA GLU A 33 -19.93 29.35 11.53
C GLU A 33 -20.09 30.46 10.47
N GLY A 34 -21.13 30.30 9.63
CA GLY A 34 -21.35 31.13 8.44
C GLY A 34 -22.32 32.29 8.64
N GLU A 35 -22.38 33.16 7.65
CA GLU A 35 -23.25 34.33 7.60
C GLU A 35 -24.74 33.95 7.57
N THR A 36 -25.58 34.64 8.36
CA THR A 36 -26.99 34.91 7.99
C THR A 36 -27.46 36.21 8.64
N HIS A 37 -27.85 37.19 7.82
CA HIS A 37 -28.45 38.45 8.27
C HIS A 37 -29.91 38.27 8.71
N ARG A 38 -30.34 38.99 9.77
CA ARG A 38 -31.53 39.89 9.73
C ARG A 38 -31.67 40.77 10.98
N CYS A 39 -32.27 41.94 10.77
CA CYS A 39 -32.48 43.00 11.76
C CYS A 39 -33.54 42.66 12.84
N GLY A 40 -33.42 43.31 14.01
CA GLY A 40 -34.50 43.46 14.99
C GLY A 40 -34.03 44.28 16.20
N ALA A 41 -34.66 45.42 16.46
CA ALA A 41 -34.26 46.33 17.54
C ALA A 41 -35.05 46.07 18.84
N SER A 42 -34.51 46.54 19.98
CA SER A 42 -35.20 47.22 21.10
C SER A 42 -34.82 46.73 22.51
N HIS A 43 -34.73 47.72 23.40
CA HIS A 43 -34.60 47.68 24.87
C HIS A 43 -35.47 46.64 25.61
N GLY A 44 -35.03 46.19 26.80
CA GLY A 44 -35.91 45.48 27.74
C GLY A 44 -35.27 44.96 29.05
N THR A 45 -35.28 45.81 30.07
CA THR A 45 -34.94 45.67 31.50
C THR A 45 -35.48 44.45 32.29
N ILE A 46 -34.92 44.20 33.50
CA ILE A 46 -35.53 43.54 34.71
C ILE A 46 -35.69 42.00 34.66
N LEU A 47 -35.58 41.19 35.75
CA LEU A 47 -34.89 41.18 37.08
C LEU A 47 -35.11 39.76 37.68
N ASN A 48 -34.31 39.35 38.68
CA ASN A 48 -34.65 38.39 39.76
C ASN A 48 -34.90 36.90 39.40
N SER A 49 -34.69 35.92 40.28
CA SER A 49 -34.10 35.88 41.64
C SER A 49 -33.70 34.45 42.06
N GLU A 50 -32.95 34.31 43.17
CA GLU A 50 -33.03 33.23 44.22
C GLU A 50 -33.00 31.74 43.75
N ASP A 51 -32.05 30.85 44.08
CA ASP A 51 -31.47 30.39 45.37
C ASP A 51 -30.10 29.63 45.12
N GLU A 52 -29.21 29.22 46.04
CA GLU A 52 -28.83 29.60 47.43
C GLU A 52 -27.43 29.03 47.83
N GLU A 53 -26.95 29.38 49.03
CA GLU A 53 -25.93 28.78 49.97
C GLU A 53 -24.89 27.76 49.43
N ILE A 54 -23.57 28.05 49.38
CA ILE A 54 -22.55 28.31 50.45
C ILE A 54 -22.15 27.07 51.28
N PHE A 55 -20.90 26.59 51.13
CA PHE A 55 -19.86 26.61 52.20
C PHE A 55 -18.47 26.12 51.71
N ASN A 56 -17.41 26.70 52.31
CA ASN A 56 -15.99 26.44 51.99
C ASN A 56 -15.40 25.26 52.78
N ASN A 57 -14.34 24.62 52.26
CA ASN A 57 -13.05 24.58 52.98
C ASN A 57 -11.89 24.07 52.11
N GLU A 58 -10.70 24.65 52.33
CA GLU A 58 -9.41 24.17 51.84
C GLU A 58 -8.81 23.13 52.81
N GLU A 59 -8.12 22.10 52.30
CA GLU A 59 -6.72 21.76 52.65
C GLU A 59 -6.27 20.41 52.03
N HIS A 60 -4.97 20.15 52.09
CA HIS A 60 -4.23 19.10 51.36
C HIS A 60 -4.37 17.68 51.95
N GLU A 61 -4.32 16.62 51.10
CA GLU A 61 -3.13 15.74 50.98
C GLU A 61 -3.24 14.60 49.94
N TYR A 62 -2.12 13.90 49.72
CA TYR A 62 -1.88 12.83 48.73
C TYR A 62 -2.74 11.56 48.94
N ALA A 63 -3.24 10.95 47.84
CA ALA A 63 -2.88 9.57 47.43
C ALA A 63 -3.72 9.00 46.25
N SER A 64 -3.01 8.47 45.26
CA SER A 64 -3.30 7.22 44.54
C SER A 64 -4.76 6.82 44.26
N LYS A 65 -5.33 7.28 43.13
CA LYS A 65 -6.48 6.59 42.49
C LYS A 65 -6.22 6.27 41.01
N LYS A 66 -6.25 4.97 40.72
CA LYS A 66 -6.21 4.36 39.37
C LYS A 66 -7.14 5.11 38.42
N ARG A 67 -6.63 5.62 37.29
CA ARG A 67 -7.52 6.05 36.19
C ARG A 67 -8.23 4.83 35.62
N LYS A 68 -9.57 4.90 35.62
CA LYS A 68 -10.43 3.92 34.96
C LYS A 68 -10.18 3.96 33.45
N LYS A 69 -10.42 2.81 32.83
CA LYS A 69 -10.34 2.58 31.39
C LYS A 69 -11.62 3.13 30.75
N ASP A 70 -11.57 4.37 30.27
CA ASP A 70 -12.66 4.93 29.47
C ASP A 70 -12.40 4.82 27.97
N HIS A 71 -13.49 4.45 27.31
CA HIS A 71 -13.74 4.06 25.93
C HIS A 71 -12.87 4.62 24.79
N PHE A 72 -12.73 3.76 23.77
CA PHE A 72 -12.31 4.03 22.39
C PHE A 72 -12.62 5.45 21.91
N ARG A 73 -11.60 6.33 21.90
CA ARG A 73 -11.63 7.55 21.08
C ARG A 73 -11.15 7.18 19.68
N ASN A 74 -12.03 7.29 18.70
CA ASN A 74 -11.77 6.93 17.32
C ASN A 74 -11.04 8.09 16.61
N ASP A 75 -9.74 8.29 16.94
CA ASP A 75 -8.92 9.34 16.35
C ASP A 75 -8.68 9.07 14.85
N LYS A 76 -9.59 9.57 14.01
CA LYS A 76 -9.41 9.75 12.56
C LYS A 76 -8.39 10.85 12.22
N ASN A 77 -7.63 11.36 13.19
CA ASN A 77 -6.49 12.22 12.92
C ASN A 77 -5.38 11.35 12.32
N THR A 78 -5.33 11.33 10.99
CA THR A 78 -4.37 10.52 10.23
C THR A 78 -2.99 11.08 10.49
N GLN A 79 -2.29 10.45 11.44
CA GLN A 79 -0.93 10.76 11.84
C GLN A 79 -0.08 10.95 10.59
N CYS A 80 0.29 12.21 10.31
CA CYS A 80 0.79 12.61 9.00
C CYS A 80 2.17 12.01 8.77
N PHE A 81 2.20 10.82 8.14
CA PHE A 81 3.42 10.29 7.54
C PHE A 81 3.90 11.31 6.53
N TYR A 82 5.14 11.79 6.68
CA TYR A 82 5.73 12.75 5.77
C TYR A 82 5.95 12.05 4.42
N ARG A 83 5.03 12.29 3.48
CA ARG A 83 5.00 11.62 2.17
C ARG A 83 5.94 12.33 1.21
N GLU A 84 7.11 11.75 1.04
CA GLU A 84 8.11 12.22 0.09
C GLU A 84 7.88 11.56 -1.28
N LYS A 85 8.03 12.34 -2.36
CA LYS A 85 7.99 11.82 -3.74
C LYS A 85 9.18 10.88 -4.03
N TRP A 86 10.26 11.06 -3.28
CA TRP A 86 11.56 10.41 -3.44
C TRP A 86 12.28 10.33 -2.09
N ILE A 87 13.16 9.35 -1.90
CA ILE A 87 13.98 9.19 -0.69
C ILE A 87 15.45 8.94 -1.06
N TYR A 88 16.39 9.29 -0.17
CA TYR A 88 17.78 8.85 -0.30
C TYR A 88 17.96 7.42 0.23
N VAL A 89 18.65 6.57 -0.53
CA VAL A 89 19.05 5.22 -0.14
C VAL A 89 20.56 5.20 0.05
N HIS A 90 21.01 5.26 1.30
CA HIS A 90 22.43 5.18 1.65
C HIS A 90 22.82 3.73 1.93
N LYS A 91 23.80 3.20 1.18
CA LYS A 91 24.37 1.86 1.39
C LYS A 91 25.41 1.81 2.51
N GLU A 92 26.04 2.94 2.81
CA GLU A 92 27.14 3.05 3.77
C GLU A 92 26.94 4.29 4.65
N SER A 93 27.31 4.18 5.93
CA SER A 93 27.34 5.31 6.85
C SER A 93 28.67 6.06 6.71
N THR A 94 28.61 7.36 6.48
CA THR A 94 29.78 8.24 6.52
C THR A 94 29.74 9.12 7.76
N ARG A 95 30.91 9.53 8.27
CA ARG A 95 31.02 10.34 9.52
C ARG A 95 30.24 11.66 9.48
N GLU A 96 29.88 12.13 8.28
CA GLU A 96 29.18 13.40 8.04
C GLU A 96 27.66 13.24 7.83
N ARG A 97 27.15 12.02 7.63
CA ARG A 97 25.71 11.74 7.42
C ARG A 97 25.23 10.60 8.31
N HIS A 98 24.58 10.96 9.41
CA HIS A 98 24.02 9.99 10.34
C HIS A 98 22.67 9.47 9.85
N GLY A 99 22.61 8.21 9.41
CA GLY A 99 21.34 7.53 9.12
C GLY A 99 21.44 6.45 8.04
N TYR A 100 21.33 5.18 8.44
CA TYR A 100 20.99 4.10 7.51
C TYR A 100 19.50 4.19 7.19
N CYS A 101 19.15 4.20 5.90
CA CYS A 101 17.75 4.05 5.49
C CYS A 101 17.39 2.56 5.63
N THR A 102 16.43 2.23 6.51
CA THR A 102 15.94 0.85 6.66
C THR A 102 14.73 0.61 5.75
N LEU A 103 14.41 -0.66 5.47
CA LEU A 103 13.21 -1.05 4.72
C LEU A 103 11.93 -0.39 5.30
N GLY A 104 11.80 -0.37 6.63
CA GLY A 104 10.65 0.24 7.29
C GLY A 104 10.60 1.76 7.16
N GLU A 105 11.76 2.43 7.14
CA GLU A 105 11.85 3.87 6.95
C GLU A 105 11.51 4.26 5.50
N ALA A 106 12.07 3.54 4.53
CA ALA A 106 11.74 3.68 3.12
C ALA A 106 10.24 3.45 2.85
N PHE A 107 9.65 2.43 3.50
CA PHE A 107 8.23 2.13 3.39
C PHE A 107 7.31 3.20 4.04
N ASN A 108 7.79 3.93 5.04
CA ASN A 108 7.04 5.00 5.69
C ASN A 108 7.10 6.34 4.94
N ARG A 109 8.24 6.66 4.32
CA ARG A 109 8.46 7.95 3.64
C ARG A 109 7.94 7.98 2.21
N LEU A 110 8.04 6.88 1.46
CA LEU A 110 7.50 6.80 0.10
C LEU A 110 5.97 6.72 0.11
N ASP A 111 5.30 7.47 -0.79
CA ASP A 111 3.84 7.49 -0.87
C ASP A 111 3.25 6.25 -1.57
N PHE A 112 3.28 5.12 -0.87
CA PHE A 112 2.58 3.90 -1.27
C PHE A 112 1.06 4.05 -1.28
N PHE A 113 0.50 4.96 -0.47
CA PHE A 113 -0.95 5.16 -0.36
C PHE A 113 -1.54 5.76 -1.65
N SER A 114 -0.91 6.78 -2.21
CA SER A 114 -1.32 7.34 -3.50
C SER A 114 -0.97 6.39 -4.66
N ALA A 115 0.14 5.64 -4.54
CA ALA A 115 0.50 4.62 -5.53
C ALA A 115 -0.52 3.46 -5.62
N VAL A 116 -1.23 3.12 -4.53
CA VAL A 116 -2.35 2.16 -4.58
C VAL A 116 -3.49 2.67 -5.46
N GLN A 117 -3.73 3.98 -5.53
CA GLN A 117 -4.84 4.54 -6.33
C GLN A 117 -4.59 4.48 -7.84
N ASP A 118 -3.33 4.46 -8.26
CA ASP A 118 -2.94 4.31 -9.66
C ASP A 118 -2.93 2.83 -10.07
N ALA A 119 -3.81 2.47 -11.01
CA ALA A 119 -3.93 1.11 -11.55
C ALA A 119 -2.60 0.56 -12.12
N ARG A 120 -1.68 1.43 -12.60
CA ARG A 120 -0.36 1.01 -13.12
C ARG A 120 0.61 0.59 -12.03
N ARG A 121 0.49 1.18 -10.84
CA ARG A 121 1.33 0.94 -9.66
C ARG A 121 0.70 -0.06 -8.69
N PHE A 122 -0.61 -0.21 -8.70
CA PHE A 122 -1.37 -1.12 -7.82
C PHE A 122 -0.74 -2.53 -7.72
N THR A 123 -0.52 -3.20 -8.84
CA THR A 123 0.04 -4.57 -8.89
C THR A 123 1.45 -4.64 -8.29
N TYR A 124 2.26 -3.59 -8.46
CA TYR A 124 3.58 -3.49 -7.84
C TYR A 124 3.48 -3.40 -6.32
N VAL A 125 2.61 -2.51 -5.81
CA VAL A 125 2.44 -2.29 -4.37
C VAL A 125 1.86 -3.53 -3.69
N ALA A 126 0.83 -4.15 -4.27
CA ALA A 126 0.27 -5.40 -3.78
C ALA A 126 1.32 -6.53 -3.70
N ARG A 127 2.14 -6.69 -4.75
CA ARG A 127 3.20 -7.71 -4.75
C ARG A 127 4.31 -7.39 -3.73
N LEU A 128 4.67 -6.12 -3.56
CA LEU A 128 5.61 -5.71 -2.51
C LEU A 128 5.09 -6.07 -1.12
N LEU A 129 3.82 -5.78 -0.82
CA LEU A 129 3.22 -6.16 0.47
C LEU A 129 3.20 -7.68 0.67
N GLN A 130 2.90 -8.46 -0.36
CA GLN A 130 2.95 -9.93 -0.30
C GLN A 130 4.37 -10.46 0.02
N LEU A 131 5.42 -9.87 -0.55
CA LEU A 131 6.81 -10.25 -0.24
C LEU A 131 7.22 -9.84 1.19
N ILE A 132 6.79 -8.66 1.64
CA ILE A 132 6.99 -8.20 3.03
C ILE A 132 6.29 -9.17 4.00
N ALA A 133 5.03 -9.53 3.74
CA ALA A 133 4.28 -10.49 4.55
C ALA A 133 5.04 -11.81 4.76
N LYS A 134 5.58 -12.38 3.67
CA LYS A 134 6.29 -13.67 3.70
C LYS A 134 7.65 -13.66 4.39
N SER A 135 8.35 -12.51 4.40
CA SER A 135 9.79 -12.52 4.69
C SER A 135 10.33 -11.39 5.56
N GLN A 136 9.60 -10.28 5.74
CA GLN A 136 10.10 -9.08 6.44
C GLN A 136 9.12 -8.47 7.44
N LEU A 137 7.89 -8.98 7.59
CA LEU A 137 6.89 -8.38 8.47
C LEU A 137 7.39 -8.18 9.92
N THR A 138 8.23 -9.09 10.41
CA THR A 138 8.83 -9.07 11.75
C THR A 138 10.09 -8.21 11.87
N SER A 139 10.78 -7.89 10.76
CA SER A 139 11.94 -6.98 10.75
C SER A 139 11.53 -5.51 10.66
N LEU A 140 10.27 -5.23 10.27
CA LEU A 140 9.70 -3.88 10.27
C LEU A 140 9.49 -3.34 11.68
N SER A 141 9.75 -2.03 11.86
CA SER A 141 9.40 -1.30 13.08
C SER A 141 7.87 -1.27 13.29
N GLY A 142 7.41 -1.09 14.53
CA GLY A 142 5.97 -1.03 14.83
C GLY A 142 5.21 0.06 14.06
N VAL A 143 5.90 1.16 13.70
CA VAL A 143 5.37 2.23 12.84
C VAL A 143 5.24 1.76 11.39
N ALA A 144 6.27 1.10 10.84
CA ALA A 144 6.23 0.51 9.50
C ALA A 144 5.20 -0.61 9.38
N GLN A 145 5.03 -1.44 10.43
CA GLN A 145 3.95 -2.42 10.51
C GLN A 145 2.57 -1.74 10.54
N LYS A 146 2.37 -0.66 11.32
CA LYS A 146 1.12 0.12 11.29
C LYS A 146 0.85 0.66 9.88
N ASN A 147 1.85 1.23 9.20
CA ASN A 147 1.70 1.72 7.84
C ASN A 147 1.40 0.59 6.84
N TYR A 148 2.03 -0.57 6.97
CA TYR A 148 1.76 -1.76 6.16
C TYR A 148 0.27 -2.14 6.20
N PHE A 149 -0.34 -2.20 7.39
CA PHE A 149 -1.77 -2.49 7.52
C PHE A 149 -2.67 -1.37 6.98
N ASN A 150 -2.26 -0.10 7.08
CA ASN A 150 -3.00 1.02 6.48
C ASN A 150 -2.99 0.97 4.94
N VAL A 151 -1.83 0.65 4.34
CA VAL A 151 -1.71 0.47 2.87
C VAL A 151 -2.49 -0.77 2.43
N LEU A 152 -2.45 -1.86 3.21
CA LEU A 152 -3.22 -3.07 2.93
C LEU A 152 -4.74 -2.83 2.97
N ASP A 153 -5.25 -2.12 3.99
CA ASP A 153 -6.67 -1.72 4.03
C ASP A 153 -7.06 -0.96 2.75
N LYS A 154 -6.23 0.02 2.34
CA LYS A 154 -6.50 0.78 1.11
C LYS A 154 -6.48 -0.06 -0.17
N ILE A 155 -5.62 -1.08 -0.23
CA ILE A 155 -5.64 -2.07 -1.32
C ILE A 155 -6.95 -2.86 -1.30
N VAL A 156 -7.39 -3.34 -0.13
CA VAL A 156 -8.64 -4.11 -0.02
C VAL A 156 -9.84 -3.24 -0.40
N GLN A 157 -9.99 -2.04 0.17
CA GLN A 157 -11.08 -1.12 -0.20
C GLN A 157 -11.11 -0.88 -1.71
N LYS A 158 -9.96 -0.57 -2.33
CA LYS A 158 -9.88 -0.34 -3.77
C LYS A 158 -10.31 -1.56 -4.60
N VAL A 159 -10.04 -2.79 -4.17
CA VAL A 159 -10.50 -4.00 -4.87
C VAL A 159 -11.99 -4.25 -4.64
N LEU A 160 -12.53 -3.87 -3.47
CA LEU A 160 -13.97 -3.91 -3.23
C LEU A 160 -14.71 -2.90 -4.14
N ASP A 161 -14.16 -1.71 -4.31
CA ASP A 161 -14.72 -0.61 -5.11
C ASP A 161 -14.52 -0.79 -6.64
N ASP A 162 -13.27 -0.98 -7.09
CA ASP A 162 -12.91 -1.01 -8.53
C ASP A 162 -12.97 -2.42 -9.15
N HIS A 163 -13.17 -3.47 -8.35
CA HIS A 163 -13.12 -4.90 -8.74
C HIS A 163 -11.82 -5.36 -9.46
N GLN A 164 -10.73 -4.60 -9.40
CA GLN A 164 -9.48 -4.91 -10.10
C GLN A 164 -8.65 -5.99 -9.38
N ASN A 165 -8.23 -7.03 -10.12
CA ASN A 165 -7.29 -8.06 -9.68
C ASN A 165 -7.57 -8.71 -8.30
N PRO A 166 -8.81 -9.16 -7.99
CA PRO A 166 -9.16 -9.70 -6.67
C PRO A 166 -8.37 -10.97 -6.30
N ARG A 167 -7.91 -11.74 -7.29
CA ARG A 167 -7.08 -12.95 -7.07
C ARG A 167 -5.76 -12.63 -6.35
N LEU A 168 -5.05 -11.58 -6.79
CA LEU A 168 -3.76 -11.17 -6.21
C LEU A 168 -3.91 -10.81 -4.71
N ILE A 169 -5.02 -10.17 -4.35
CA ILE A 169 -5.27 -9.76 -2.97
C ILE A 169 -5.78 -10.92 -2.11
N LYS A 170 -6.57 -11.85 -2.68
CA LYS A 170 -6.91 -13.12 -2.01
C LYS A 170 -5.65 -13.91 -1.63
N ASP A 171 -4.70 -14.04 -2.56
CA ASP A 171 -3.42 -14.73 -2.32
C ASP A 171 -2.58 -14.01 -1.25
N LEU A 172 -2.46 -12.67 -1.34
CA LEU A 172 -1.76 -11.84 -0.34
C LEU A 172 -2.35 -12.03 1.06
N LEU A 173 -3.67 -11.90 1.21
CA LEU A 173 -4.34 -12.05 2.50
C LEU A 173 -4.22 -13.48 3.04
N GLN A 174 -4.23 -14.51 2.18
CA GLN A 174 -4.03 -15.90 2.58
C GLN A 174 -2.60 -16.15 3.08
N ASP A 175 -1.59 -15.64 2.36
CA ASP A 175 -0.18 -15.70 2.76
C ASP A 175 0.07 -14.99 4.10
N LEU A 176 -0.51 -13.79 4.26
CA LEU A 176 -0.43 -12.99 5.49
C LEU A 176 -1.16 -13.66 6.66
N SER A 177 -2.37 -14.18 6.44
CA SER A 177 -3.15 -14.92 7.44
C SER A 177 -2.39 -16.16 7.93
N SER A 178 -1.81 -16.93 7.00
CA SER A 178 -1.00 -18.10 7.31
C SER A 178 0.26 -17.73 8.10
N THR A 179 0.95 -16.66 7.70
CA THR A 179 2.15 -16.17 8.40
C THR A 179 1.83 -15.68 9.81
N LEU A 180 0.76 -14.89 9.98
CA LEU A 180 0.32 -14.44 11.30
C LEU A 180 -0.13 -15.59 12.19
N CYS A 181 -0.84 -16.59 11.65
CA CYS A 181 -1.19 -17.80 12.40
C CYS A 181 0.04 -18.55 12.91
N ILE A 182 1.10 -18.66 12.08
CA ILE A 182 2.37 -19.26 12.49
C ILE A 182 3.06 -18.40 13.55
N LEU A 183 3.11 -17.08 13.40
CA LEU A 183 3.76 -16.17 14.36
C LEU A 183 3.01 -16.06 15.71
N ILE A 184 1.69 -16.23 15.72
CA ILE A 184 0.85 -16.19 16.93
C ILE A 184 0.90 -17.54 17.68
N ARG A 185 0.92 -18.67 16.96
CA ARG A 185 1.05 -20.02 17.56
C ARG A 185 2.51 -20.35 17.92
N GLY A 186 3.46 -19.81 17.18
CA GLY A 186 4.89 -20.10 17.22
C GLY A 186 5.65 -19.39 18.33
N VAL A 187 5.40 -19.82 19.57
CA VAL A 187 6.25 -19.58 20.76
C VAL A 187 6.24 -18.14 21.31
N GLY A 188 6.25 -18.06 22.64
CA GLY A 188 6.14 -16.78 23.36
C GLY A 188 7.40 -15.90 23.31
N LYS A 189 7.13 -14.59 23.41
CA LYS A 189 8.05 -13.45 23.58
C LYS A 189 8.75 -12.94 22.29
N SER A 190 8.38 -11.70 21.95
CA SER A 190 9.14 -10.68 21.20
C SER A 190 9.33 -10.74 19.68
N VAL A 191 8.75 -11.67 18.91
CA VAL A 191 8.86 -11.62 17.43
C VAL A 191 7.91 -10.57 16.80
N LEU A 192 6.75 -10.33 17.41
CA LEU A 192 5.76 -9.34 16.97
C LEU A 192 5.82 -8.09 17.85
N VAL A 193 5.80 -6.90 17.25
CA VAL A 193 5.88 -5.63 17.99
C VAL A 193 4.51 -5.32 18.62
N GLY A 194 4.51 -5.02 19.92
CA GLY A 194 3.31 -4.60 20.66
C GLY A 194 2.52 -5.74 21.30
N ASN A 195 1.27 -5.45 21.68
CA ASN A 195 0.41 -6.39 22.42
C ASN A 195 -0.17 -7.46 21.48
N ILE A 196 -0.14 -8.73 21.90
CA ILE A 196 -0.66 -9.89 21.13
C ILE A 196 -2.12 -9.70 20.69
N ASN A 197 -2.96 -9.03 21.51
CA ASN A 197 -4.36 -8.78 21.17
C ASN A 197 -4.52 -7.89 19.93
N ILE A 198 -3.57 -7.00 19.65
CA ILE A 198 -3.56 -6.17 18.42
C ILE A 198 -3.37 -7.07 17.19
N TRP A 199 -2.57 -8.14 17.32
CA TRP A 199 -2.32 -9.10 16.24
C TRP A 199 -3.49 -10.07 16.04
N VAL A 200 -4.21 -10.43 17.12
CA VAL A 200 -5.49 -11.14 17.03
C VAL A 200 -6.52 -10.29 16.27
N CYS A 201 -6.74 -9.03 16.66
CA CYS A 201 -7.68 -8.15 15.95
C CYS A 201 -7.28 -7.88 14.49
N ARG A 202 -5.98 -7.81 14.18
CA ARG A 202 -5.48 -7.73 12.79
C ARG A 202 -5.79 -9.00 12.00
N LEU A 203 -5.66 -10.18 12.61
CA LEU A 203 -6.02 -11.45 11.98
C LEU A 203 -7.53 -11.55 11.74
N GLU A 204 -8.36 -11.15 12.70
CA GLU A 204 -9.83 -11.04 12.55
C GLU A 204 -10.20 -10.10 11.38
N THR A 205 -9.51 -8.95 11.28
CA THR A 205 -9.70 -7.99 10.18
C THR A 205 -9.35 -8.61 8.82
N ILE A 206 -8.23 -9.35 8.74
CA ILE A 206 -7.84 -10.08 7.51
C ILE A 206 -8.89 -11.13 7.13
N LEU A 207 -9.39 -11.92 8.09
CA LEU A 207 -10.41 -12.94 7.84
C LEU A 207 -11.72 -12.31 7.33
N ASN A 208 -12.13 -11.17 7.90
CA ASN A 208 -13.27 -10.40 7.39
C ASN A 208 -13.03 -9.89 5.96
N TRP A 209 -11.85 -9.34 5.65
CA TRP A 209 -11.50 -8.95 4.27
C TRP A 209 -11.50 -10.15 3.30
N GLN A 210 -11.00 -11.32 3.72
CA GLN A 210 -11.08 -12.54 2.92
C GLN A 210 -12.54 -12.94 2.62
N GLN A 211 -13.42 -12.86 3.61
CA GLN A 211 -14.86 -13.14 3.44
C GLN A 211 -15.53 -12.12 2.50
N GLN A 212 -15.23 -10.82 2.64
CA GLN A 212 -15.72 -9.77 1.74
C GLN A 212 -15.28 -10.02 0.29
N LEU A 213 -13.99 -10.34 0.07
CA LEU A 213 -13.46 -10.67 -1.27
C LEU A 213 -14.01 -11.99 -1.82
N GLN A 214 -14.37 -12.97 -0.99
CA GLN A 214 -15.05 -14.20 -1.43
C GLN A 214 -16.46 -13.92 -1.93
N ASN A 215 -17.18 -13.01 -1.25
CA ASN A 215 -18.56 -12.63 -1.57
C ASN A 215 -18.66 -11.52 -2.63
N LEU A 216 -17.55 -11.07 -3.23
CA LEU A 216 -17.57 -10.09 -4.31
C LEU A 216 -18.34 -10.62 -5.52
N GLN A 217 -19.50 -10.02 -5.76
CA GLN A 217 -20.25 -10.14 -7.00
C GLN A 217 -19.91 -8.93 -7.88
N MET A 218 -19.55 -9.18 -9.14
CA MET A 218 -19.43 -8.09 -10.12
C MET A 218 -20.83 -7.56 -10.40
N THR A 219 -21.01 -6.23 -10.37
CA THR A 219 -22.27 -5.62 -10.75
C THR A 219 -22.52 -5.89 -12.24
N GLU A 220 -23.64 -6.55 -12.57
CA GLU A 220 -24.05 -6.80 -13.94
C GLU A 220 -24.45 -5.47 -14.60
N GLN A 221 -23.53 -4.89 -15.39
CA GLN A 221 -23.83 -3.72 -16.20
C GLN A 221 -24.71 -4.15 -17.38
N VAL A 222 -25.99 -3.79 -17.31
CA VAL A 222 -26.99 -4.06 -18.35
C VAL A 222 -26.83 -3.09 -19.53
N ASP A 223 -25.64 -3.07 -20.13
CA ASP A 223 -25.40 -2.37 -21.39
C ASP A 223 -25.77 -3.30 -22.56
N SER A 224 -26.76 -2.89 -23.34
CA SER A 224 -27.25 -3.61 -24.54
C SER A 224 -26.31 -3.51 -25.76
N GLY A 225 -25.02 -3.33 -25.50
CA GLY A 225 -23.97 -3.17 -26.52
C GLY A 225 -23.40 -4.48 -27.04
N LEU A 226 -22.35 -4.38 -27.86
CA LEU A 226 -21.56 -5.52 -28.32
C LEU A 226 -20.86 -6.20 -27.14
N THR A 227 -21.09 -7.49 -26.97
CA THR A 227 -20.49 -8.31 -25.93
C THR A 227 -19.21 -8.99 -26.42
N LEU A 228 -18.44 -9.58 -25.50
CA LEU A 228 -17.29 -10.41 -25.85
C LEU A 228 -17.68 -11.57 -26.78
N SER A 229 -18.88 -12.14 -26.61
CA SER A 229 -19.39 -13.27 -27.40
C SER A 229 -19.67 -12.93 -28.87
N ASP A 230 -19.87 -11.65 -29.19
CA ASP A 230 -20.15 -11.18 -30.55
C ASP A 230 -18.87 -11.00 -31.40
N LEU A 231 -17.68 -11.10 -30.77
CA LEU A 231 -16.41 -10.97 -31.47
C LEU A 231 -16.09 -12.23 -32.31
N PRO A 232 -15.54 -12.07 -33.53
CA PRO A 232 -15.08 -13.21 -34.33
C PRO A 232 -14.06 -14.09 -33.59
N VAL A 233 -14.12 -15.40 -33.82
CA VAL A 233 -13.25 -16.42 -33.17
C VAL A 233 -11.75 -16.08 -33.24
N HIS A 234 -11.29 -15.49 -34.34
CA HIS A 234 -9.88 -15.08 -34.48
C HIS A 234 -9.51 -13.90 -33.56
N MET A 235 -10.44 -13.00 -33.26
CA MET A 235 -10.25 -11.91 -32.30
C MET A 235 -10.23 -12.45 -30.87
N LEU A 236 -11.14 -13.37 -30.53
CA LEU A 236 -11.12 -14.07 -29.24
C LEU A 236 -9.80 -14.82 -29.01
N SER A 237 -9.30 -15.51 -30.04
CA SER A 237 -7.99 -16.15 -30.01
C SER A 237 -6.87 -15.12 -29.80
N ASN A 238 -6.86 -14.01 -30.56
CA ASN A 238 -5.88 -12.94 -30.39
C ASN A 238 -5.90 -12.31 -28.99
N ILE A 239 -7.07 -12.15 -28.36
CA ILE A 239 -7.22 -11.69 -26.97
C ILE A 239 -6.60 -12.72 -26.02
N LEU A 240 -6.95 -14.01 -26.17
CA LEU A 240 -6.38 -15.10 -25.37
C LEU A 240 -4.83 -15.12 -25.45
N TYR A 241 -4.28 -14.92 -26.65
CA TYR A 241 -2.85 -14.82 -26.92
C TYR A 241 -2.13 -13.60 -26.29
N ARG A 242 -2.84 -12.70 -25.59
CA ARG A 242 -2.28 -11.54 -24.86
C ARG A 242 -2.28 -11.70 -23.35
N PHE A 243 -2.98 -12.68 -22.76
CA PHE A 243 -2.91 -12.91 -21.32
C PHE A 243 -1.51 -13.36 -20.87
N SER A 244 -1.18 -12.97 -19.64
CA SER A 244 0.08 -13.26 -18.95
C SER A 244 -0.11 -14.09 -17.67
N ASP A 245 -1.32 -14.59 -17.40
CA ASP A 245 -1.56 -15.64 -16.40
C ASP A 245 -2.42 -16.75 -17.01
N GLY A 246 -1.97 -18.00 -16.83
CA GLY A 246 -2.69 -19.19 -17.25
C GLY A 246 -4.03 -19.38 -16.51
N TRP A 247 -4.16 -18.87 -15.28
CA TRP A 247 -5.43 -18.94 -14.57
C TRP A 247 -6.52 -18.06 -15.20
N ASP A 248 -6.17 -16.87 -15.69
CA ASP A 248 -7.14 -16.00 -16.37
C ASP A 248 -7.65 -16.65 -17.67
N ILE A 249 -6.76 -17.35 -18.40
CA ILE A 249 -7.12 -18.18 -19.56
C ILE A 249 -8.08 -19.32 -19.16
N VAL A 250 -7.82 -20.02 -18.04
CA VAL A 250 -8.68 -21.11 -17.55
C VAL A 250 -10.04 -20.60 -17.11
N THR A 251 -10.10 -19.50 -16.35
CA THR A 251 -11.37 -18.90 -15.90
C THR A 251 -12.17 -18.36 -17.08
N LEU A 252 -11.53 -17.70 -18.06
CA LEU A 252 -12.21 -17.25 -19.28
C LEU A 252 -12.74 -18.42 -20.12
N GLY A 253 -12.01 -19.53 -20.16
CA GLY A 253 -12.44 -20.78 -20.81
C GLY A 253 -13.68 -21.43 -20.19
N GLN A 254 -14.06 -21.06 -18.96
CA GLN A 254 -15.27 -21.57 -18.29
C GLN A 254 -16.54 -20.77 -18.67
N VAL A 255 -16.42 -19.63 -19.34
CA VAL A 255 -17.55 -18.71 -19.61
C VAL A 255 -18.40 -19.16 -20.80
N THR A 256 -17.79 -19.58 -21.91
CA THR A 256 -18.52 -20.07 -23.10
C THR A 256 -17.83 -21.27 -23.75
N PRO A 257 -18.56 -22.16 -24.48
CA PRO A 257 -17.95 -23.28 -25.19
C PRO A 257 -16.89 -22.86 -26.22
N THR A 258 -17.07 -21.72 -26.88
CA THR A 258 -16.08 -21.15 -27.82
C THR A 258 -14.79 -20.76 -27.11
N LEU A 259 -14.89 -20.10 -25.95
CA LEU A 259 -13.72 -19.74 -25.15
C LEU A 259 -13.06 -20.98 -24.54
N SER A 260 -13.84 -21.99 -24.14
CA SER A 260 -13.35 -23.29 -23.68
C SER A 260 -12.44 -23.93 -24.74
N ALA A 261 -12.94 -24.10 -25.97
CA ALA A 261 -12.17 -24.67 -27.08
C ALA A 261 -10.89 -23.89 -27.42
N LEU A 262 -10.93 -22.56 -27.36
CA LEU A 262 -9.75 -21.71 -27.59
C LEU A 262 -8.75 -21.75 -26.41
N SER A 263 -9.25 -21.88 -25.17
CA SER A 263 -8.42 -21.92 -23.96
C SER A 263 -7.60 -23.21 -23.86
N GLU A 264 -7.97 -24.28 -24.56
CA GLU A 264 -7.20 -25.54 -24.64
C GLU A 264 -6.19 -25.56 -25.83
N ASP A 265 -6.00 -24.47 -26.57
CA ASP A 265 -5.04 -24.42 -27.68
C ASP A 265 -3.60 -24.70 -27.20
N ARG A 266 -3.03 -25.81 -27.67
CA ARG A 266 -1.65 -26.22 -27.41
C ARG A 266 -0.62 -25.14 -27.75
N ARG A 267 -0.86 -24.32 -28.78
CA ARG A 267 0.05 -23.24 -29.20
C ARG A 267 0.01 -22.05 -28.24
N LEU A 268 -1.17 -21.74 -27.68
CA LEU A 268 -1.36 -20.72 -26.64
C LEU A 268 -0.52 -21.06 -25.40
N TRP A 269 -0.70 -22.27 -24.85
CA TRP A 269 0.06 -22.73 -23.68
C TRP A 269 1.56 -22.83 -23.93
N LYS A 270 1.99 -23.24 -25.13
CA LYS A 270 3.41 -23.23 -25.52
C LYS A 270 4.00 -21.82 -25.46
N LYS A 271 3.32 -20.84 -26.07
CA LYS A 271 3.75 -19.43 -26.05
C LYS A 271 3.82 -18.89 -24.62
N LEU A 272 2.82 -19.19 -23.80
CA LEU A 272 2.78 -18.77 -22.40
C LEU A 272 3.95 -19.37 -21.60
N CYS A 273 4.24 -20.67 -21.76
CA CYS A 273 5.42 -21.30 -21.16
C CYS A 273 6.72 -20.61 -21.57
N GLN A 274 6.92 -20.36 -22.88
CA GLN A 274 8.09 -19.68 -23.42
C GLN A 274 8.21 -18.21 -22.99
N TYR A 275 7.11 -17.58 -22.57
CA TYR A 275 7.09 -16.21 -22.10
C TYR A 275 7.54 -16.05 -20.64
N HIS A 276 7.20 -17.01 -19.76
CA HIS A 276 7.59 -16.98 -18.35
C HIS A 276 8.87 -17.76 -18.02
N PHE A 277 9.15 -18.85 -18.74
CA PHE A 277 10.17 -19.82 -18.37
C PHE A 277 11.24 -19.96 -19.47
N GLY A 278 12.50 -20.09 -19.06
CA GLY A 278 13.63 -20.28 -19.96
C GLY A 278 13.78 -21.74 -20.39
N GLU A 279 14.33 -21.97 -21.58
CA GLU A 279 14.37 -23.31 -22.21
C GLU A 279 15.00 -24.41 -21.34
N LYS A 280 16.02 -24.06 -20.55
CA LYS A 280 16.70 -24.96 -19.59
C LYS A 280 15.78 -25.52 -18.49
N GLN A 281 14.64 -24.86 -18.21
CA GLN A 281 13.66 -25.31 -17.21
C GLN A 281 12.73 -26.40 -17.78
N PHE A 282 12.44 -26.37 -19.09
CA PHE A 282 11.59 -27.36 -19.76
C PHE A 282 12.16 -28.77 -19.68
N CYS A 283 13.47 -28.93 -19.90
CA CYS A 283 14.14 -30.23 -19.88
C CYS A 283 14.06 -30.97 -18.54
N ARG A 284 13.79 -30.26 -17.43
CA ARG A 284 13.69 -30.85 -16.08
C ARG A 284 12.30 -31.30 -15.67
N HIS A 285 11.26 -30.80 -16.35
CA HIS A 285 9.85 -31.03 -16.00
C HIS A 285 9.00 -31.32 -17.24
N LEU A 286 9.56 -32.08 -18.20
CA LEU A 286 8.88 -32.42 -19.44
C LEU A 286 7.69 -33.35 -19.15
N ILE A 287 6.47 -32.86 -19.39
CA ILE A 287 5.24 -33.66 -19.27
C ILE A 287 4.77 -34.05 -20.66
N LEU A 288 4.66 -35.36 -20.90
CA LEU A 288 4.18 -35.94 -22.14
C LEU A 288 2.80 -36.59 -21.93
N SER A 289 1.94 -36.39 -22.93
CA SER A 289 0.68 -37.10 -23.14
C SER A 289 0.93 -38.58 -23.40
N GLU A 290 -0.10 -39.42 -23.23
CA GLU A 290 -0.09 -40.84 -23.64
C GLU A 290 0.27 -41.01 -25.13
N LYS A 291 -0.03 -40.00 -25.96
CA LYS A 291 0.29 -39.94 -27.39
C LYS A 291 1.70 -39.38 -27.70
N GLY A 292 2.57 -39.24 -26.69
CA GLY A 292 3.93 -38.72 -26.83
C GLY A 292 4.03 -37.22 -27.14
N HIS A 293 2.94 -36.45 -26.97
CA HIS A 293 2.92 -35.01 -27.21
C HIS A 293 3.16 -34.22 -25.92
N ILE A 294 3.97 -33.15 -25.96
CA ILE A 294 4.14 -32.25 -24.81
C ILE A 294 2.81 -31.59 -24.42
N GLU A 295 2.41 -31.77 -23.16
CA GLU A 295 1.21 -31.22 -22.52
C GLU A 295 1.51 -29.85 -21.89
N TRP A 296 1.56 -28.82 -22.74
CA TRP A 296 2.01 -27.48 -22.35
C TRP A 296 1.18 -26.85 -21.21
N LYS A 297 -0.12 -27.14 -21.11
CA LYS A 297 -0.98 -26.63 -20.02
C LYS A 297 -0.57 -27.21 -18.66
N LEU A 298 -0.41 -28.52 -18.58
CA LEU A 298 0.09 -29.19 -17.36
C LEU A 298 1.52 -28.75 -17.04
N MET A 299 2.36 -28.61 -18.07
CA MET A 299 3.75 -28.16 -17.90
C MET A 299 3.84 -26.72 -17.38
N TYR A 300 2.94 -25.81 -17.81
CA TYR A 300 2.86 -24.45 -17.26
C TYR A 300 2.61 -24.47 -15.75
N PHE A 301 1.56 -25.15 -15.29
CA PHE A 301 1.21 -25.20 -13.86
C PHE A 301 2.21 -26.02 -13.02
N ALA A 302 2.93 -26.98 -13.61
CA ALA A 302 4.04 -27.66 -12.95
C ALA A 302 5.24 -26.72 -12.76
N LEU A 303 5.66 -26.01 -13.82
CA LEU A 303 6.76 -25.05 -13.76
C LEU A 303 6.47 -23.87 -12.81
N GLN A 304 5.24 -23.37 -12.79
CA GLN A 304 4.79 -22.29 -11.89
C GLN A 304 4.94 -22.65 -10.40
N LYS A 305 4.92 -23.94 -10.02
CA LYS A 305 5.16 -24.39 -8.63
C LYS A 305 6.64 -24.38 -8.24
N HIS A 306 7.54 -24.49 -9.22
CA HIS A 306 8.99 -24.65 -8.98
C HIS A 306 9.81 -23.40 -9.33
N TYR A 307 9.27 -22.53 -10.19
CA TYR A 307 9.96 -21.34 -10.69
C TYR A 307 9.04 -20.11 -10.61
N PRO A 308 9.55 -18.94 -10.19
CA PRO A 308 8.79 -17.71 -10.24
C PRO A 308 8.41 -17.40 -11.69
N THR A 309 7.16 -17.03 -11.92
CA THR A 309 6.72 -16.50 -13.22
C THR A 309 7.34 -15.13 -13.46
N LYS A 310 7.57 -14.79 -14.73
CA LYS A 310 7.99 -13.45 -15.13
C LYS A 310 6.97 -12.40 -14.68
N GLU A 311 7.37 -11.56 -13.74
CA GLU A 311 6.57 -10.43 -13.24
C GLU A 311 6.67 -9.22 -14.19
N GLN A 312 5.55 -8.53 -14.39
CA GLN A 312 5.48 -7.24 -15.09
C GLN A 312 4.57 -6.28 -14.32
N TYR A 313 4.94 -5.01 -14.33
CA TYR A 313 4.24 -3.92 -13.66
C TYR A 313 4.06 -2.76 -14.64
N GLY A 314 2.98 -2.00 -14.52
CA GLY A 314 2.72 -0.86 -15.39
C GLY A 314 3.73 0.26 -15.15
N ASP A 315 3.87 0.66 -13.89
CA ASP A 315 4.89 1.60 -13.41
C ASP A 315 5.60 1.00 -12.18
N THR A 316 6.86 1.39 -11.97
CA THR A 316 7.74 0.87 -10.90
C THR A 316 8.47 1.99 -10.16
N LEU A 317 8.96 1.72 -8.95
CA LEU A 317 9.97 2.57 -8.32
C LEU A 317 11.24 2.57 -9.18
N HIS A 318 11.91 3.71 -9.25
CA HIS A 318 13.16 3.88 -9.99
C HIS A 318 14.27 4.30 -9.02
N PHE A 319 15.44 3.67 -9.17
CA PHE A 319 16.64 4.04 -8.44
C PHE A 319 17.58 4.85 -9.35
N CYS A 320 17.93 6.05 -8.92
CA CYS A 320 18.91 6.92 -9.56
C CYS A 320 20.31 6.59 -9.05
N ARG A 321 21.13 5.98 -9.92
CA ARG A 321 22.51 5.58 -9.58
C ARG A 321 23.45 6.77 -9.32
N HIS A 322 23.12 7.96 -9.83
CA HIS A 322 23.90 9.18 -9.64
C HIS A 322 23.67 9.79 -8.23
N CYS A 323 22.41 10.06 -7.87
CA CYS A 323 22.09 10.71 -6.60
C CYS A 323 21.82 9.72 -5.43
N SER A 324 21.80 8.41 -5.70
CA SER A 324 21.33 7.37 -4.77
C SER A 324 19.93 7.64 -4.24
N ILE A 325 19.03 8.08 -5.12
CA ILE A 325 17.63 8.42 -4.81
C ILE A 325 16.70 7.33 -5.35
N LEU A 326 15.71 6.94 -4.55
CA LEU A 326 14.63 6.03 -4.92
C LEU A 326 13.30 6.79 -4.98
N PHE A 327 12.58 6.70 -6.10
CA PHE A 327 11.41 7.55 -6.36
C PHE A 327 10.37 6.86 -7.25
N TRP A 328 9.13 7.36 -7.24
CA TRP A 328 8.13 6.98 -8.23
C TRP A 328 8.35 7.77 -9.52
N LYS A 329 8.74 7.10 -10.61
CA LYS A 329 8.74 7.75 -11.93
C LYS A 329 7.28 8.01 -12.32
N ASP A 330 6.95 9.27 -12.59
CA ASP A 330 5.64 9.66 -13.11
C ASP A 330 5.74 9.85 -14.62
N CYS A 331 5.29 8.84 -15.36
CA CYS A 331 5.33 8.83 -16.81
C CYS A 331 4.45 9.91 -17.46
N ARG A 332 3.50 10.54 -16.72
CA ARG A 332 2.70 11.66 -17.23
C ARG A 332 3.43 12.99 -17.05
N LEU A 333 4.04 13.21 -15.88
CA LEU A 333 4.80 14.44 -15.62
C LEU A 333 6.12 14.50 -16.40
N ALA A 334 6.82 13.37 -16.53
CA ALA A 334 8.06 13.29 -17.30
C ALA A 334 7.88 13.68 -18.79
N LEU A 335 6.72 13.34 -19.39
CA LEU A 335 6.39 13.68 -20.78
C LEU A 335 5.89 15.12 -20.97
N LEU A 336 5.48 15.81 -19.90
CA LEU A 336 4.86 17.14 -19.97
C LEU A 336 5.73 18.27 -19.42
N LEU A 337 6.68 17.96 -18.55
CA LEU A 337 7.44 18.96 -17.78
C LEU A 337 8.97 18.74 -17.79
N GLU A 338 9.46 17.69 -18.46
CA GLU A 338 10.86 17.23 -18.40
C GLU A 338 11.39 16.98 -16.97
N ASP A 339 10.49 16.89 -15.98
CA ASP A 339 10.84 16.66 -14.58
C ASP A 339 11.21 15.18 -14.38
N SER A 340 12.46 14.96 -14.00
CA SER A 340 13.01 13.64 -13.68
C SER A 340 12.45 13.01 -12.39
N GLY A 341 11.55 13.71 -11.69
CA GLY A 341 10.81 13.24 -10.52
C GLY A 341 11.55 13.41 -9.18
N HIS A 342 12.80 13.90 -9.24
CA HIS A 342 13.64 14.24 -8.08
C HIS A 342 14.71 15.25 -8.52
N PRO A 343 15.36 15.97 -7.58
CA PRO A 343 16.45 16.90 -7.91
C PRO A 343 17.72 16.14 -8.31
N CYS A 344 17.81 15.74 -9.58
CA CYS A 344 19.01 15.15 -10.17
C CYS A 344 19.91 16.25 -10.77
N THR A 345 21.23 16.14 -10.56
CA THR A 345 22.23 17.03 -11.16
C THR A 345 23.03 16.39 -12.31
N ALA A 346 22.63 15.19 -12.75
CA ALA A 346 23.23 14.53 -13.91
C ALA A 346 22.86 15.25 -15.22
N THR A 347 23.79 15.29 -16.18
CA THR A 347 23.56 15.90 -17.50
C THR A 347 22.59 15.11 -18.38
N ASP A 348 22.50 13.80 -18.16
CA ASP A 348 21.45 12.91 -18.69
C ASP A 348 20.90 12.09 -17.52
N PRO A 349 19.81 12.54 -16.86
CA PRO A 349 19.22 11.84 -15.73
C PRO A 349 18.68 10.46 -16.12
N ASP A 350 18.04 10.32 -17.29
CA ASP A 350 17.37 9.07 -17.68
C ASP A 350 18.35 7.91 -17.85
N SER A 351 19.56 8.17 -18.36
CA SER A 351 20.64 7.17 -18.42
C SER A 351 21.02 6.59 -17.04
N CYS A 352 20.83 7.38 -15.97
CA CYS A 352 21.23 7.01 -14.60
C CYS A 352 20.19 6.12 -13.90
N PHE A 353 18.96 6.04 -14.42
CA PHE A 353 17.86 5.35 -13.74
C PHE A 353 17.89 3.84 -13.96
N THR A 354 17.30 3.11 -13.01
CA THR A 354 17.12 1.67 -13.10
C THR A 354 15.78 1.33 -12.44
N PRO A 355 14.86 0.64 -13.15
CA PRO A 355 13.60 0.22 -12.57
C PRO A 355 13.87 -0.83 -11.49
N VAL A 356 13.22 -0.66 -10.34
CA VAL A 356 13.34 -1.52 -9.17
C VAL A 356 12.14 -2.44 -9.13
N SER A 357 12.37 -3.76 -9.06
CA SER A 357 11.29 -4.74 -8.81
C SER A 357 10.94 -4.79 -7.31
N PRO A 358 9.76 -5.30 -6.91
CA PRO A 358 9.40 -5.43 -5.49
C PRO A 358 10.40 -6.23 -4.66
N GLN A 359 11.02 -7.27 -5.24
CA GLN A 359 12.07 -8.02 -4.58
C GLN A 359 13.36 -7.20 -4.45
N HIS A 360 13.78 -6.52 -5.53
CA HIS A 360 14.96 -5.66 -5.50
C HIS A 360 14.80 -4.48 -4.52
N PHE A 361 13.59 -3.94 -4.37
CA PHE A 361 13.28 -2.93 -3.35
C PHE A 361 13.59 -3.44 -1.94
N ILE A 362 13.21 -4.68 -1.62
CA ILE A 362 13.54 -5.29 -0.32
C ILE A 362 15.05 -5.54 -0.22
N ASP A 363 15.68 -6.01 -1.29
CA ASP A 363 17.10 -6.33 -1.32
C ASP A 363 18.02 -5.10 -1.20
N LEU A 364 17.55 -3.91 -1.64
CA LEU A 364 18.25 -2.62 -1.44
C LEU A 364 18.45 -2.24 0.03
N PHE A 365 17.73 -2.89 0.97
CA PHE A 365 17.78 -2.63 2.41
C PHE A 365 18.24 -3.86 3.23
N LYS A 366 18.74 -4.90 2.57
CA LYS A 366 19.40 -6.04 3.24
C LYS A 366 20.89 -5.73 3.40
N PHE A 367 21.26 -5.24 4.59
CA PHE A 367 22.63 -4.98 5.02
C PHE A 367 22.94 -5.81 6.28
#